data_AF-A0A7Y6ZQ70-F1
#
_entry.id   AF-A0A7Y6ZQ70-F1
#
_cell.length_a   1.000
_cell.length_b   1.000
_cell.length_c   1.000
_cell.angle_alpha   90.00
_cell.angle_beta   90.00
_cell.angle_gamma   90.00
#
_symmetry.space_group_name_H-M   'P 1'
#
loop_
_entity.id
_entity.type
_entity.pdbx_description
1 polymer ?
#
loop_
_entity_poly.entity_id
_entity_poly.type
_entity_poly.pdbx_seq_one_letter_code
_entity_poly.pdbx_strand_id
1 'polypeptide(L)'
;MGLTFIISGIRKFPGVEFTILPDSNPVGYYFSAMHATGFYWNFIGYFQVVVGLLAFFNRYSALVAGLMMPVTINIFLVSIALNMKGTPIITAMMLLGNIFLLLWNYKNYKQIFYKTLQ
;
A
#
# COMPACT_ATOMS: atom_id res chain seq x y z
N MET A 1 8.37 3.35 -4.57
CA MET A 1 7.54 3.10 -3.37
C MET A 1 6.56 4.25 -3.11
N GLY A 2 7.01 5.49 -2.86
CA GLY A 2 6.11 6.62 -2.63
C GLY A 2 5.21 6.96 -3.82
N LEU A 3 5.81 7.24 -4.99
CA LEU A 3 5.05 7.59 -6.21
C LEU A 3 4.06 6.50 -6.65
N THR A 4 4.45 5.22 -6.52
CA THR A 4 3.59 4.07 -6.84
C THR A 4 2.36 4.00 -5.93
N PHE A 5 2.49 4.40 -4.66
CA PHE A 5 1.37 4.49 -3.72
C PHE A 5 0.46 5.68 -4.04
N ILE A 6 1.02 6.84 -4.42
CA ILE A 6 0.24 8.00 -4.85
C ILE A 6 -0.62 7.67 -6.08
N ILE A 7 0.00 7.11 -7.12
CA ILE A 7 -0.70 6.76 -8.37
C ILE A 7 -1.78 5.71 -8.11
N SER A 8 -1.49 4.70 -7.28
CA SER A 8 -2.46 3.69 -6.88
C SER A 8 -3.65 4.29 -6.12
N GLY A 9 -3.38 5.20 -5.18
CA GLY A 9 -4.42 5.81 -4.35
C GLY A 9 -5.34 6.74 -5.13
N ILE A 10 -4.79 7.54 -6.05
CA ILE A 10 -5.59 8.46 -6.91
C ILE A 10 -6.58 7.68 -7.77
N ARG A 11 -6.23 6.48 -8.25
CA ARG A 11 -7.15 5.62 -9.02
C ARG A 11 -8.35 5.13 -8.23
N LYS A 12 -8.32 5.25 -6.89
CA LYS A 12 -9.44 4.88 -6.02
C LYS A 12 -10.35 6.06 -5.69
N PHE A 13 -10.13 7.22 -6.30
CA PHE A 13 -11.09 8.31 -6.25
C PHE A 13 -12.34 8.01 -7.07
N PRO A 14 -13.48 8.62 -6.71
CA PRO A 14 -14.78 8.27 -7.26
C PRO A 14 -14.82 8.40 -8.78
N GLY A 15 -15.36 7.36 -9.43
CA GLY A 15 -15.64 7.35 -10.88
C GLY A 15 -14.70 6.52 -11.75
N VAL A 16 -13.69 5.84 -11.18
CA VAL A 16 -12.77 4.96 -11.94
C VAL A 16 -12.74 3.56 -11.33
N GLU A 17 -13.15 2.57 -12.11
CA GLU A 17 -13.00 1.17 -11.72
C GLU A 17 -11.52 0.76 -11.72
N PHE A 18 -11.13 -0.01 -10.72
CA PHE A 18 -9.74 -0.42 -10.54
C PHE A 18 -9.29 -1.45 -11.58
N THR A 19 -10.25 -2.16 -12.17
CA THR A 19 -10.04 -3.19 -13.17
C THR A 19 -11.16 -3.16 -14.20
N ILE A 20 -10.86 -3.56 -15.44
CA ILE A 20 -11.83 -3.76 -16.53
C ILE A 20 -12.31 -5.24 -16.53
N LEU A 21 -11.82 -6.05 -15.59
CA LEU A 21 -12.18 -7.45 -15.49
C LEU A 21 -13.64 -7.60 -15.07
N PRO A 22 -14.42 -8.46 -15.76
CA PRO A 22 -15.80 -8.71 -15.39
C PRO A 22 -15.89 -9.42 -14.03
N ASP A 23 -17.05 -9.32 -13.39
CA ASP A 23 -17.35 -9.99 -12.12
C ASP A 23 -17.29 -11.52 -12.20
N SER A 24 -17.29 -12.10 -13.41
CA SER A 24 -17.03 -13.53 -13.62
C SER A 24 -15.58 -13.94 -13.32
N ASN A 25 -14.65 -12.98 -13.29
CA ASN A 25 -13.28 -13.18 -12.85
C ASN A 25 -13.17 -12.89 -11.34
N PRO A 26 -12.54 -13.77 -10.53
CA PRO A 26 -12.38 -13.54 -9.09
C PRO A 26 -11.72 -12.20 -8.73
N VAL A 27 -10.81 -11.70 -9.59
CA VAL A 27 -10.17 -10.40 -9.42
C VAL A 27 -11.16 -9.26 -9.63
N GLY A 28 -11.95 -9.34 -10.71
CA GLY A 28 -13.03 -8.38 -10.98
C GLY A 28 -14.00 -8.34 -9.81
N TYR A 29 -14.54 -9.49 -9.44
CA TYR A 29 -15.50 -9.62 -8.33
C TYR A 29 -14.99 -9.03 -7.01
N TYR A 30 -13.74 -9.32 -6.64
CA TYR A 30 -13.14 -8.77 -5.41
C TYR A 30 -13.07 -7.24 -5.42
N PHE A 31 -12.62 -6.65 -6.53
CA PHE A 31 -12.50 -5.19 -6.64
C PHE A 31 -13.85 -4.50 -6.81
N SER A 32 -14.81 -5.11 -7.52
CA SER A 32 -16.19 -4.61 -7.63
C SER A 32 -16.88 -4.59 -6.27
N ALA A 33 -16.77 -5.69 -5.51
CA ALA A 33 -17.30 -5.75 -4.15
C ALA A 33 -16.63 -4.72 -3.22
N MET A 34 -15.31 -4.54 -3.35
CA MET A 34 -14.59 -3.52 -2.59
C MET A 34 -15.01 -2.10 -2.98
N HIS A 35 -15.22 -1.82 -4.26
CA HIS A 35 -15.67 -0.52 -4.76
C HIS A 35 -17.10 -0.20 -4.25
N ALA A 36 -17.98 -1.20 -4.25
CA ALA A 36 -19.36 -1.07 -3.74
C ALA A 36 -19.45 -0.68 -2.26
N THR A 37 -18.39 -0.89 -1.47
CA THR A 37 -18.35 -0.45 -0.06
C THR A 37 -18.33 1.07 0.12
N GLY A 38 -17.96 1.84 -0.91
CA GLY A 38 -17.92 3.30 -0.89
C GLY A 38 -16.89 3.88 0.09
N PHE A 39 -17.23 3.91 1.38
CA PHE A 39 -16.37 4.45 2.44
C PHE A 39 -15.02 3.74 2.52
N TYR A 40 -15.01 2.39 2.55
CA TYR A 40 -13.78 1.62 2.68
C TYR A 40 -12.88 1.76 1.44
N TRP A 41 -13.47 1.80 0.24
CA TRP A 41 -12.76 2.09 -1.01
C TRP A 41 -12.01 3.43 -0.95
N ASN A 42 -12.74 4.49 -0.58
CA ASN A 42 -12.20 5.84 -0.46
C ASN A 42 -11.13 5.91 0.63
N PHE A 43 -11.35 5.27 1.78
CA PHE A 43 -10.39 5.22 2.88
C PHE A 43 -9.03 4.65 2.43
N ILE A 44 -9.04 3.53 1.69
CA ILE A 44 -7.78 2.95 1.16
C ILE A 44 -7.10 3.92 0.20
N GLY A 45 -7.86 4.58 -0.68
CA GLY A 45 -7.35 5.57 -1.62
C GLY A 45 -6.66 6.74 -0.91
N TYR A 46 -7.36 7.41 0.00
CA TYR A 46 -6.82 8.51 0.79
C TYR A 46 -5.60 8.09 1.61
N PHE A 47 -5.65 6.92 2.25
CA PHE A 47 -4.50 6.39 3.00
C PHE A 47 -3.27 6.22 2.12
N GLN A 48 -3.43 5.61 0.93
CA GLN A 48 -2.32 5.42 -0.01
C GLN A 48 -1.75 6.75 -0.52
N VAL A 49 -2.58 7.76 -0.77
CA VAL A 49 -2.14 9.10 -1.18
C VAL A 49 -1.37 9.79 -0.05
N VAL A 50 -1.90 9.81 1.18
CA VAL A 50 -1.24 10.46 2.34
C VAL A 50 0.11 9.80 2.62
N VAL A 51 0.15 8.47 2.68
CA VAL A 51 1.40 7.74 2.91
C VAL A 51 2.39 7.94 1.76
N GLY A 52 1.90 7.95 0.51
CA GLY A 52 2.72 8.23 -0.66
C GLY A 52 3.33 9.64 -0.67
N LEU A 53 2.57 10.65 -0.24
CA LEU A 53 3.06 12.02 -0.08
C LEU A 53 4.11 12.11 1.04
N LEU A 54 3.86 11.49 2.19
CA LEU A 54 4.84 11.43 3.28
C LEU A 54 6.14 10.74 2.84
N ALA A 55 6.04 9.70 2.01
CA ALA A 55 7.18 9.03 1.40
C ALA A 55 7.94 9.95 0.42
N PHE A 56 7.23 10.77 -0.36
CA PHE A 56 7.82 11.69 -1.33
C PHE A 56 8.67 12.77 -0.67
N PHE A 57 8.22 13.31 0.47
CA PHE A 57 8.99 14.33 1.21
C PHE A 57 10.18 13.77 2.01
N ASN A 58 10.35 12.44 2.05
CA ASN A 58 11.48 11.73 2.69
C ASN A 58 11.81 12.15 4.14
N ARG A 59 10.89 12.84 4.83
CA ARG A 59 11.09 13.43 6.16
C ARG A 59 10.78 12.46 7.30
N TYR A 60 9.98 11.42 7.01
CA TYR A 60 9.48 10.46 8.00
C TYR A 60 9.64 9.01 7.51
N SER A 61 10.77 8.68 6.87
CA SER A 61 10.96 7.41 6.14
C SER A 61 10.74 6.16 7.00
N ALA A 62 11.03 6.25 8.31
CA ALA A 62 10.69 5.23 9.30
C ALA A 62 9.17 5.04 9.47
N LEU A 63 8.45 6.10 9.86
CA LEU A 63 7.00 6.08 10.05
C LEU A 63 6.27 5.67 8.77
N VAL A 64 6.72 6.16 7.61
CA VAL A 64 6.19 5.78 6.30
C VAL A 64 6.35 4.28 6.04
N ALA A 65 7.54 3.71 6.26
CA ALA A 65 7.77 2.28 6.07
C ALA A 65 6.85 1.43 6.96
N GLY A 66 6.61 1.88 8.21
CA GLY A 66 5.64 1.28 9.12
C GLY A 66 4.20 1.32 8.60
N LEU A 67 3.75 2.50 8.14
CA LEU A 67 2.40 2.69 7.58
C LEU A 67 2.19 1.92 6.26
N MET A 68 3.22 1.78 5.44
CA MET A 68 3.18 1.02 4.18
C MET A 68 3.14 -0.50 4.42
N MET A 69 3.63 -0.98 5.57
CA MET A 69 3.76 -2.41 5.86
C MET A 69 2.44 -3.18 5.77
N PRO A 70 1.37 -2.85 6.52
CA PRO A 70 0.11 -3.58 6.43
C PRO A 70 -0.51 -3.52 5.03
N VAL A 71 -0.33 -2.42 4.30
CA VAL A 71 -0.84 -2.27 2.93
C VAL A 71 -0.07 -3.14 1.94
N THR A 72 1.26 -3.14 1.98
CA THR A 72 2.09 -3.98 1.09
C THR A 72 1.86 -5.47 1.33
N ILE A 73 1.70 -5.89 2.58
CA ILE A 73 1.36 -7.28 2.93
C ILE A 73 -0.01 -7.65 2.35
N ASN A 74 -1.04 -6.81 2.57
CA ASN A 74 -2.38 -7.09 2.07
C ASN A 74 -2.41 -7.20 0.54
N ILE A 75 -1.78 -6.27 -0.17
CA ILE A 75 -1.68 -6.28 -1.64
C ILE A 75 -0.99 -7.57 -2.12
N PHE A 76 0.10 -7.98 -1.47
CA PHE A 76 0.80 -9.21 -1.82
C PHE A 76 -0.09 -10.44 -1.60
N LEU A 77 -0.76 -10.54 -0.45
CA LEU A 77 -1.65 -11.66 -0.16
C LEU A 77 -2.82 -11.75 -1.14
N VAL A 78 -3.44 -10.60 -1.48
CA VAL A 78 -4.52 -10.54 -2.48
C VAL A 78 -4.04 -11.02 -3.84
N SER A 79 -2.82 -10.64 -4.25
CA SER A 79 -2.26 -11.05 -5.54
C SER A 79 -2.10 -12.58 -5.66
N ILE A 80 -1.71 -13.23 -4.56
CA ILE A 80 -1.57 -14.69 -4.48
C ILE A 80 -2.94 -15.35 -4.40
N ALA A 81 -3.81 -14.87 -3.49
CA ALA A 81 -5.13 -15.45 -3.24
C ALA A 81 -6.00 -15.46 -4.50
N LEU A 82 -5.90 -14.42 -5.32
CA LEU A 82 -6.67 -14.29 -6.56
C LEU A 82 -5.93 -14.81 -7.81
N ASN A 83 -4.77 -15.45 -7.65
CA ASN A 83 -3.95 -15.98 -8.75
C ASN A 83 -3.69 -14.97 -9.89
N MET A 84 -3.41 -13.71 -9.53
CA MET A 84 -3.17 -12.64 -10.50
C MET A 84 -1.87 -12.93 -11.28
N LYS A 85 -1.91 -13.40 -12.52
CA LYS A 85 -0.67 -13.77 -13.24
C LYS A 85 0.29 -12.57 -13.37
N GLY A 86 1.54 -12.74 -12.95
CA GLY A 86 2.60 -11.72 -13.01
C GLY A 86 2.57 -10.67 -11.88
N THR A 87 1.42 -10.38 -11.29
CA THR A 87 1.28 -9.40 -10.20
C THR A 87 2.01 -9.79 -8.90
N PRO A 88 1.98 -11.06 -8.43
CA PRO A 88 2.69 -11.51 -7.23
C PRO A 88 4.16 -11.16 -7.21
N ILE A 89 4.84 -11.22 -8.37
CA ILE A 89 6.26 -10.87 -8.48
C ILE A 89 6.46 -9.39 -8.17
N ILE A 90 5.65 -8.50 -8.75
CA ILE A 90 5.71 -7.06 -8.51
C ILE A 90 5.39 -6.75 -7.05
N THR A 91 4.33 -7.33 -6.50
CA THR A 91 3.90 -7.07 -5.13
C THR A 91 4.86 -7.66 -4.09
N ALA A 92 5.55 -8.76 -4.41
CA ALA A 92 6.64 -9.30 -3.60
C ALA A 92 7.83 -8.34 -3.58
N MET A 93 8.23 -7.79 -4.74
CA MET A 93 9.28 -6.77 -4.79
C MET A 93 8.91 -5.51 -4.01
N MET A 94 7.63 -5.09 -4.04
CA MET A 94 7.15 -3.99 -3.20
C MET A 94 7.27 -4.30 -1.70
N LEU A 95 6.85 -5.51 -1.28
CA LEU A 95 6.97 -5.93 0.11
C LEU A 95 8.44 -5.99 0.57
N LEU A 96 9.33 -6.58 -0.24
CA LEU A 96 10.76 -6.61 0.02
C LEU A 96 11.38 -5.21 0.08
N GLY A 97 10.99 -4.32 -0.83
CA GLY A 97 11.42 -2.92 -0.79
C GLY A 97 10.97 -2.20 0.48
N ASN A 98 9.78 -2.51 0.99
CA ASN A 98 9.30 -1.92 2.25
C ASN A 98 10.05 -2.48 3.47
N ILE A 99 10.31 -3.78 3.49
CA ILE A 99 11.15 -4.43 4.52
C ILE A 99 12.55 -3.81 4.52
N PHE A 100 13.16 -3.64 3.34
CA PHE A 100 14.46 -3.00 3.20
C PHE A 100 14.46 -1.57 3.73
N LEU A 101 13.45 -0.75 3.39
CA LEU A 101 13.32 0.62 3.91
C LEU A 101 13.19 0.65 5.44
N LEU A 102 12.47 -0.33 6.01
CA LEU A 102 12.29 -0.45 7.46
C LEU A 102 13.61 -0.82 8.15
N LEU A 103 14.35 -1.79 7.60
CA LEU A 103 15.66 -2.21 8.11
C LEU A 103 16.72 -1.11 7.94
N TRP A 104 16.72 -0.38 6.82
CA TRP A 104 17.65 0.72 6.57
C TRP A 104 17.47 1.86 7.57
N ASN A 105 16.21 2.20 7.86
CA ASN A 105 15.89 3.24 8.84
C ASN A 105 15.93 2.74 10.29
N TYR A 106 16.21 1.46 10.54
CA TYR A 106 16.21 0.83 11.88
C TYR A 106 17.07 1.61 12.90
N LYS A 107 18.22 2.15 12.47
CA LYS A 107 19.11 2.96 13.33
C LYS A 107 18.49 4.28 13.79
N ASN A 108 17.61 4.89 12.99
CA ASN A 108 16.90 6.14 13.33
C ASN A 108 15.75 5.91 14.33
N TYR A 109 15.19 4.70 14.43
CA TYR A 109 14.15 4.37 15.41
C TYR A 109 14.64 4.39 16.85
N LYS A 110 15.91 4.03 17.08
CA LYS A 110 16.50 4.02 18.42
C LYS A 110 16.45 5.40 19.07
N GLN A 111 16.68 6.49 18.32
CA GLN A 111 16.69 7.84 18.89
C GLN A 111 15.30 8.34 19.30
N ILE A 112 14.23 7.95 18.61
CA ILE A 112 12.85 8.36 18.95
C ILE A 112 12.36 7.62 20.21
N PHE A 113 12.67 6.33 20.34
CA PHE A 113 12.29 5.54 21.51
C PHE A 113 13.19 5.79 22.74
N TYR A 114 14.51 6.02 22.59
CA TYR A 114 15.38 6.27 23.74
C TYR A 114 15.16 7.64 24.39
N LYS A 115 14.80 8.68 23.62
CA LYS A 115 14.63 10.04 24.16
C LYS A 115 13.38 10.19 25.04
N THR A 116 12.50 9.20 25.05
CA THR A 116 11.27 9.22 25.86
C THR A 116 11.47 8.58 27.25
N LEU A 117 12.64 7.99 27.52
CA LEU A 117 12.97 7.27 28.76
C LEU A 117 14.08 7.94 29.60
N GLN A 118 14.46 9.19 29.29
CA GLN A 118 15.30 10.06 30.14
C GLN A 118 14.56 11.37 30.40
#